data_AF-A0A372QJ48-F1
#
_entry.id   AF-A0A372QJ48-F1
#
_cell.length_a   1.000
_cell.length_b   1.000
_cell.length_c   1.000
_cell.angle_alpha   90.00
_cell.angle_beta   90.00
_cell.angle_gamma   90.00
#
_symmetry.space_group_name_H-M   'P 1'
#
loop_
_entity.id
_entity.type
_entity.pdbx_description
1 polymer ?
#
loop_
_entity_poly.entity_id
_entity_poly.type
_entity_poly.pdbx_seq_one_letter_code
_entity_poly.pdbx_strand_id
1 'polypeptide(L)'
;MATLNQYDKTNSKSPPGHGHIVCHLSSSTTRPSFSTFRASYPIKLLTPKVHSPYLAAAYIITYGGGMVSGDSVFLSVEIHPNVNLMLLTQGSTKIYKQRPGKMFVNNNNILQNGEGLKISEGTRQKLNSFIHKNALLLQLPDPTTCFRDADFTQRQVFTLQDVTSSVIILDWFTCGRMSRGERWDFFKYDSGIDLILSDKLIFRDVVLLKNDNQNHILKRRLEPYECYATLVLYGPKVIPLINFIIEEFNKIVIGKIDKMHELVWSASILNEKQSIINGVVVKVAGITTELVRNFLVKFALKDLKDIIGENLFERAL
;
A
#
# COMPACT_ATOMS: atom_id res chain seq x y z
N MET A 1 -9.26 12.16 -36.57
CA MET A 1 -9.93 10.83 -36.54
C MET A 1 -8.88 9.77 -36.82
N ALA A 2 -8.29 9.21 -35.76
CA ALA A 2 -7.44 8.02 -35.83
C ALA A 2 -8.11 7.00 -34.91
N THR A 3 -8.68 5.97 -35.53
CA THR A 3 -9.43 4.89 -34.92
C THR A 3 -8.53 4.07 -34.00
N LEU A 4 -8.95 3.92 -32.73
CA LEU A 4 -8.45 2.91 -31.81
C LEU A 4 -8.64 1.54 -32.48
N ASN A 5 -7.55 0.96 -32.98
CA ASN A 5 -7.55 -0.44 -33.39
C ASN A 5 -7.63 -1.34 -32.15
N GLN A 6 -8.65 -2.19 -32.20
CA GLN A 6 -8.87 -3.44 -31.47
C GLN A 6 -7.63 -3.96 -30.73
N TYR A 7 -7.68 -3.88 -29.39
CA TYR A 7 -6.89 -4.79 -28.56
C TYR A 7 -7.48 -6.19 -28.72
N ASP A 8 -6.74 -7.05 -29.41
CA ASP A 8 -6.96 -8.47 -29.47
C ASP A 8 -7.16 -9.05 -28.06
N LYS A 9 -8.26 -9.78 -27.87
CA LYS A 9 -8.46 -10.68 -26.73
C LYS A 9 -7.57 -11.91 -26.90
N THR A 10 -6.24 -11.75 -26.90
CA THR A 10 -5.34 -12.89 -26.76
C THR A 10 -5.39 -13.39 -25.32
N ASN A 11 -5.80 -14.64 -25.15
CA ASN A 11 -5.85 -15.37 -23.88
C ASN A 11 -4.43 -15.74 -23.39
N SER A 12 -3.50 -14.79 -23.41
CA SER A 12 -2.12 -14.98 -22.95
C SER A 12 -2.09 -15.01 -21.42
N LYS A 13 -1.49 -16.05 -20.83
CA LYS A 13 -1.23 -16.09 -19.40
C LYS A 13 -0.42 -14.86 -19.00
N SER A 14 -0.84 -14.17 -17.95
CA SER A 14 -0.07 -13.05 -17.39
C SER A 14 1.33 -13.54 -17.00
N PRO A 15 2.37 -12.70 -17.17
CA PRO A 15 3.70 -13.07 -16.71
C PRO A 15 3.70 -13.37 -15.21
N PRO A 16 4.63 -14.19 -14.70
CA PRO A 16 4.77 -14.42 -13.27
C PRO A 16 4.82 -13.10 -12.47
N GLY A 17 4.14 -13.08 -11.32
CA GLY A 17 4.01 -11.93 -10.44
C GLY A 17 3.11 -10.82 -10.94
N HIS A 18 2.48 -10.95 -12.11
CA HIS A 18 1.59 -9.93 -12.64
C HIS A 18 0.13 -10.18 -12.25
N GLY A 19 -0.57 -9.10 -11.91
CA GLY A 19 -1.98 -9.07 -11.58
C GLY A 19 -2.69 -7.91 -12.24
N HIS A 20 -3.94 -8.11 -12.60
CA HIS A 20 -4.78 -7.11 -13.22
C HIS A 20 -6.21 -7.16 -12.66
N ILE A 21 -6.66 -6.02 -12.13
CA ILE A 21 -8.00 -5.81 -11.60
C ILE A 21 -8.63 -4.67 -12.39
N VAL A 22 -9.78 -4.91 -13.00
CA VAL A 22 -10.62 -3.88 -13.62
C VAL A 22 -12.02 -4.02 -13.06
N CYS A 23 -12.48 -3.00 -12.35
CA CYS A 23 -13.79 -2.98 -11.71
C CYS A 23 -14.71 -1.97 -12.40
N HIS A 24 -15.93 -2.38 -12.71
CA HIS A 24 -16.93 -1.57 -13.39
C HIS A 24 -18.29 -1.62 -12.71
N LEU A 25 -19.12 -0.63 -12.99
CA LEU A 25 -20.52 -0.57 -12.58
C LEU A 25 -21.38 -0.43 -13.83
N SER A 26 -22.31 -1.36 -14.03
CA SER A 26 -23.33 -1.23 -15.06
C SER A 26 -24.38 -0.20 -14.65
N SER A 27 -24.88 0.61 -15.59
CA SER A 27 -25.93 1.59 -15.35
C SER A 27 -27.24 0.99 -14.82
N SER A 28 -27.48 -0.29 -15.08
CA SER A 28 -28.67 -1.04 -14.64
C SER A 28 -28.57 -1.58 -13.21
N THR A 29 -27.44 -1.42 -12.52
CA THR A 29 -27.18 -2.09 -11.24
C THR A 29 -26.43 -1.19 -10.26
N THR A 30 -26.61 -1.45 -8.97
CA THR A 30 -25.79 -0.84 -7.90
C THR A 30 -24.67 -1.76 -7.44
N ARG A 31 -24.44 -2.90 -8.09
CA ARG A 31 -23.42 -3.88 -7.70
C ARG A 31 -22.26 -3.84 -8.69
N PRO A 32 -21.05 -3.46 -8.26
CA PRO A 32 -19.90 -3.50 -9.14
C PRO A 32 -19.54 -4.95 -9.51
N SER A 33 -18.89 -5.10 -10.66
CA SER A 33 -18.39 -6.38 -11.16
C SER A 33 -16.98 -6.21 -11.70
N PHE A 34 -16.21 -7.30 -11.67
CA PHE A 34 -14.85 -7.30 -12.20
C PHE A 34 -14.87 -7.75 -13.67
N SER A 35 -14.53 -6.85 -14.59
CA SER A 35 -14.36 -7.21 -16.02
C SER A 35 -13.03 -7.92 -16.25
N THR A 36 -12.01 -7.58 -15.47
CA THR A 36 -10.75 -8.33 -15.38
C THR A 36 -10.41 -8.58 -13.92
N PHE A 37 -10.10 -9.84 -13.59
CA PHE A 37 -9.66 -10.24 -12.25
C PHE A 37 -8.70 -11.43 -12.37
N ARG A 38 -7.43 -11.14 -12.65
CA ARG A 38 -6.43 -12.16 -12.99
C ARG A 38 -5.14 -11.89 -12.23
N ALA A 39 -4.46 -12.96 -11.84
CA ALA A 39 -3.18 -12.91 -11.18
C ALA A 39 -2.38 -14.18 -11.46
N SER A 40 -1.06 -14.03 -11.50
CA SER A 40 -0.11 -15.12 -11.63
C SER A 40 0.78 -15.19 -10.39
N TYR A 41 1.18 -16.41 -10.03
CA TYR A 41 2.11 -16.66 -8.92
C TYR A 41 3.30 -15.67 -8.95
N PRO A 42 3.71 -15.08 -7.81
CA PRO A 42 3.34 -15.44 -6.43
C PRO A 42 2.09 -14.74 -5.85
N ILE A 43 1.31 -14.01 -6.65
CA ILE A 43 0.06 -13.41 -6.17
C ILE A 43 -1.18 -14.22 -6.52
N LYS A 44 -2.18 -14.15 -5.64
CA LYS A 44 -3.54 -14.64 -5.82
C LYS A 44 -4.51 -13.54 -5.42
N LEU A 45 -5.59 -13.41 -6.18
CA LEU A 45 -6.66 -12.47 -5.90
C LEU A 45 -7.92 -13.23 -5.49
N LEU A 46 -8.59 -12.75 -4.45
CA LEU A 46 -9.90 -13.26 -4.02
C LEU A 46 -10.88 -12.10 -3.87
N THR A 47 -12.13 -12.29 -4.27
CA THR A 47 -13.21 -11.34 -4.02
C THR A 47 -14.14 -11.90 -2.94
N PRO A 48 -14.35 -11.21 -1.80
CA PRO A 48 -15.41 -11.57 -0.88
C PRO A 48 -16.77 -11.17 -1.47
N LYS A 49 -17.86 -11.67 -0.87
CA LYS A 49 -19.20 -11.12 -1.13
C LYS A 49 -19.32 -9.79 -0.41
N VAL A 50 -19.69 -8.75 -1.16
CA VAL A 50 -19.94 -7.40 -0.64
C VAL A 50 -21.41 -7.07 -0.87
N HIS A 51 -22.08 -6.57 0.17
CA HIS A 51 -23.52 -6.25 0.14
C HIS A 51 -23.78 -4.74 -0.02
N SER A 52 -22.81 -3.91 0.33
CA SER A 52 -22.90 -2.45 0.20
C SER A 52 -22.99 -2.05 -1.28
N PRO A 53 -23.93 -1.16 -1.66
CA PRO A 53 -24.04 -0.70 -3.03
C PRO A 53 -22.78 0.06 -3.44
N TYR A 54 -22.43 -0.03 -4.73
CA TYR A 54 -21.29 0.60 -5.38
C TYR A 54 -19.92 0.16 -4.86
N LEU A 55 -19.86 -0.81 -3.94
CA LEU A 55 -18.62 -1.29 -3.34
C LEU A 55 -18.23 -2.67 -3.85
N ALA A 56 -16.98 -2.81 -4.26
CA ALA A 56 -16.30 -4.07 -4.47
C ALA A 56 -15.09 -4.19 -3.54
N ALA A 57 -14.67 -5.42 -3.28
CA ALA A 57 -13.47 -5.68 -2.49
C ALA A 57 -12.62 -6.76 -3.15
N ALA A 58 -11.31 -6.68 -2.97
CA ALA A 58 -10.36 -7.68 -3.43
C ALA A 58 -9.26 -7.89 -2.39
N TYR A 59 -9.05 -9.14 -1.98
CA TYR A 59 -7.89 -9.56 -1.21
C TYR A 59 -6.73 -9.87 -2.15
N ILE A 60 -5.60 -9.24 -1.89
CA ILE A 60 -4.30 -9.49 -2.49
C ILE A 60 -3.57 -10.45 -1.55
N ILE A 61 -3.23 -11.63 -2.05
CA ILE A 61 -2.63 -12.71 -1.27
C ILE A 61 -1.32 -13.09 -1.93
N THR A 62 -0.24 -13.16 -1.14
CA THR A 62 1.03 -13.74 -1.55
C THR A 62 1.11 -15.20 -1.08
N TYR A 63 1.40 -16.12 -1.99
CA TYR A 63 1.60 -17.53 -1.65
C TYR A 63 2.75 -17.69 -0.63
N GLY A 64 2.64 -18.63 0.31
CA GLY A 64 3.68 -18.86 1.33
C GLY A 64 3.66 -17.88 2.51
N GLY A 65 2.60 -17.05 2.61
CA GLY A 65 2.41 -16.12 3.72
C GLY A 65 3.34 -14.92 3.71
N GLY A 66 3.97 -14.63 2.56
CA GLY A 66 4.89 -13.52 2.36
C GLY A 66 5.65 -13.66 1.05
N MET A 67 6.56 -12.73 0.78
CA MET A 67 7.39 -12.70 -0.42
C MET A 67 8.81 -13.15 -0.12
N VAL A 68 9.37 -13.99 -0.98
CA VAL A 68 10.73 -14.52 -0.84
C VAL A 68 11.73 -13.78 -1.74
N SER A 69 13.02 -14.04 -1.49
CA SER A 69 14.13 -13.46 -2.25
C SER A 69 13.94 -13.66 -3.75
N GLY A 70 13.98 -12.58 -4.53
CA GLY A 70 13.79 -12.59 -5.98
C GLY A 70 12.34 -12.46 -6.45
N ASP A 71 11.34 -12.53 -5.56
CA ASP A 71 9.95 -12.29 -5.95
C ASP A 71 9.79 -10.85 -6.48
N SER A 72 9.13 -10.73 -7.62
CA SER A 72 8.79 -9.45 -8.24
C SER A 72 7.31 -9.45 -8.59
N VAL A 73 6.54 -8.60 -7.91
CA VAL A 73 5.09 -8.50 -8.07
C VAL A 73 4.73 -7.17 -8.71
N PHE A 74 3.83 -7.22 -9.69
CA PHE A 74 3.23 -6.06 -10.33
C PHE A 74 1.72 -6.21 -10.37
N LEU A 75 1.00 -5.34 -9.67
CA LEU A 75 -0.46 -5.28 -9.69
C LEU A 75 -0.91 -4.00 -10.39
N SER A 76 -1.73 -4.15 -11.43
CA SER A 76 -2.41 -3.03 -12.10
C SER A 76 -3.89 -3.04 -11.76
N VAL A 77 -4.43 -1.88 -11.39
CA VAL A 77 -5.81 -1.71 -10.92
C VAL A 77 -6.47 -0.55 -11.67
N GLU A 78 -7.60 -0.80 -12.30
CA GLU A 78 -8.41 0.22 -12.94
C GLU A 78 -9.83 0.21 -12.35
N ILE A 79 -10.29 1.39 -11.94
CA ILE A 79 -11.59 1.56 -11.28
C ILE A 79 -12.42 2.52 -12.11
N HIS A 80 -13.42 1.99 -12.81
CA HIS A 80 -14.30 2.78 -13.66
C HIS A 80 -15.24 3.69 -12.84
N PRO A 81 -15.91 4.66 -13.51
CA PRO A 81 -16.70 5.66 -12.82
C PRO A 81 -17.73 5.11 -11.84
N ASN A 82 -17.93 5.83 -10.74
CA ASN A 82 -18.93 5.55 -9.70
C ASN A 82 -18.72 4.22 -8.94
N VAL A 83 -17.56 3.58 -9.06
CA VAL A 83 -17.19 2.37 -8.29
C VAL A 83 -16.35 2.76 -7.07
N ASN A 84 -16.63 2.15 -5.93
CA ASN A 84 -15.74 2.10 -4.78
C ASN A 84 -15.05 0.73 -4.78
N LEU A 85 -13.72 0.69 -4.82
CA LEU A 85 -12.95 -0.54 -4.73
C LEU A 85 -12.08 -0.52 -3.49
N MET A 86 -12.22 -1.56 -2.67
CA MET A 86 -11.37 -1.79 -1.51
C MET A 86 -10.37 -2.90 -1.78
N LEU A 87 -9.09 -2.60 -1.57
CA LEU A 87 -8.00 -3.55 -1.69
C LEU A 87 -7.48 -3.88 -0.29
N LEU A 88 -7.39 -5.17 -0.02
CA LEU A 88 -7.05 -5.76 1.28
C LEU A 88 -5.92 -6.76 1.13
N THR A 89 -5.24 -7.08 2.22
CA THR A 89 -4.32 -8.22 2.29
C THR A 89 -4.83 -9.25 3.28
N GLN A 90 -4.38 -10.50 3.15
CA GLN A 90 -4.71 -11.57 4.10
C GLN A 90 -3.69 -11.61 5.25
N GLY A 91 -3.57 -10.53 6.01
CA GLY A 91 -2.54 -10.39 7.04
C GLY A 91 -1.30 -9.63 6.55
N SER A 92 -0.38 -9.42 7.49
CA SER A 92 0.89 -8.72 7.27
C SER A 92 1.65 -9.27 6.06
N THR A 93 2.11 -8.39 5.18
CA THR A 93 3.01 -8.77 4.08
C THR A 93 4.39 -9.05 4.65
N LYS A 94 4.75 -10.33 4.82
CA LYS A 94 6.05 -10.74 5.37
C LYS A 94 7.08 -10.75 4.24
N ILE A 95 8.20 -10.06 4.42
CA ILE A 95 9.31 -10.12 3.47
C ILE A 95 10.42 -10.96 4.09
N TYR A 96 10.73 -12.08 3.45
CA TYR A 96 11.75 -13.01 3.91
C TYR A 96 13.16 -12.51 3.55
N LYS A 97 14.15 -12.99 4.31
CA LYS A 97 15.56 -12.70 4.11
C LYS A 97 16.04 -12.96 2.69
N GLN A 98 17.02 -12.17 2.25
CA GLN A 98 17.73 -12.47 1.02
C GLN A 98 18.42 -13.83 1.10
N ARG A 99 18.44 -14.55 -0.02
CA ARG A 99 19.25 -15.76 -0.18
C ARG A 99 20.46 -15.40 -1.03
N PRO A 100 21.69 -15.71 -0.59
CA PRO A 100 22.86 -15.64 -1.46
C PRO A 100 22.60 -16.47 -2.73
N GLY A 101 22.66 -15.84 -3.89
CA GLY A 101 22.37 -16.50 -5.15
C GLY A 101 23.52 -17.41 -5.59
N LYS A 102 23.25 -18.72 -5.72
CA LYS A 102 23.64 -19.41 -6.96
C LYS A 102 22.42 -19.30 -7.87
N MET A 103 22.53 -18.59 -8.99
CA MET A 103 21.48 -18.60 -10.01
C MET A 103 21.22 -20.06 -10.41
N PHE A 104 19.98 -20.53 -10.34
CA PHE A 104 19.57 -21.67 -11.16
C PHE A 104 19.47 -21.15 -12.60
N VAL A 105 20.60 -21.16 -13.30
CA VAL A 105 20.67 -20.95 -14.75
C VAL A 105 20.09 -22.22 -15.39
N ASN A 106 18.87 -22.13 -15.92
CA ASN A 106 18.50 -23.04 -17.00
C ASN A 106 19.25 -22.58 -18.25
N ASN A 107 20.05 -23.50 -18.79
CA ASN A 107 20.72 -23.54 -20.09
C ASN A 107 22.12 -22.88 -20.20
N ASN A 108 23.12 -23.74 -20.04
CA ASN A 108 24.31 -23.89 -20.90
C ASN A 108 25.13 -22.64 -21.22
N ASN A 109 25.63 -21.94 -20.20
CA ASN A 109 26.92 -21.26 -20.30
C ASN A 109 27.59 -21.23 -18.92
N ILE A 110 28.40 -22.24 -18.65
CA ILE A 110 29.32 -22.27 -17.52
C ILE A 110 30.38 -21.21 -17.82
N LEU A 111 30.19 -19.99 -17.28
CA LEU A 111 31.32 -19.08 -17.09
C LEU A 111 32.08 -19.56 -15.85
N GLN A 112 33.13 -20.33 -16.10
CA GLN A 112 34.28 -20.38 -15.20
C GLN A 112 34.85 -18.97 -15.13
N ASN A 113 34.95 -18.41 -13.93
CA ASN A 113 36.02 -17.54 -13.43
C ASN A 113 35.49 -16.71 -12.25
N GLY A 114 35.98 -17.02 -11.04
CA GLY A 114 36.32 -16.06 -9.96
C GLY A 114 35.40 -14.90 -9.55
N GLU A 115 34.14 -14.81 -9.96
CA GLU A 115 33.28 -13.67 -9.61
C GLU A 115 32.43 -13.95 -8.36
N GLY A 116 32.50 -13.02 -7.40
CA GLY A 116 31.77 -13.09 -6.13
C GLY A 116 30.28 -13.40 -6.32
N LEU A 117 29.70 -14.10 -5.34
CA LEU A 117 28.27 -14.43 -5.27
C LEU A 117 27.43 -13.21 -5.71
N LYS A 118 26.84 -13.26 -6.92
CA LYS A 118 25.88 -12.26 -7.36
C LYS A 118 24.68 -12.33 -6.41
N ILE A 119 24.56 -11.34 -5.54
CA ILE A 119 23.45 -11.19 -4.59
C ILE A 119 22.16 -11.18 -5.42
N SER A 120 21.17 -11.99 -5.03
CA SER A 120 19.90 -12.05 -5.76
C SER A 120 19.28 -10.65 -5.81
N GLU A 121 18.64 -10.31 -6.92
CA GLU A 121 17.82 -9.10 -6.97
C GLU A 121 16.79 -9.12 -5.82
N GLY A 122 16.71 -8.02 -5.05
CA GLY A 122 15.84 -7.92 -3.89
C GLY A 122 14.37 -8.16 -4.23
N THR A 123 13.56 -8.38 -3.19
CA THR A 123 12.12 -8.58 -3.33
C THR A 123 11.45 -7.26 -3.72
N ARG A 124 10.60 -7.28 -4.75
CA ARG A 124 9.98 -6.08 -5.32
C ARG A 124 8.47 -6.19 -5.41
N GLN A 125 7.79 -5.10 -5.08
CA GLN A 125 6.34 -4.97 -5.24
C GLN A 125 6.02 -3.64 -5.92
N LYS A 126 5.18 -3.69 -6.94
CA LYS A 126 4.67 -2.51 -7.62
C LYS A 126 3.16 -2.56 -7.72
N LEU A 127 2.50 -1.47 -7.34
CA LEU A 127 1.07 -1.25 -7.50
C LEU A 127 0.87 -0.02 -8.38
N ASN A 128 0.17 -0.20 -9.49
CA ASN A 128 -0.28 0.90 -10.34
C ASN A 128 -1.80 0.93 -10.31
N SER A 129 -2.38 2.09 -10.03
CA SER A 129 -3.82 2.27 -10.05
C SER A 129 -4.25 3.49 -10.86
N PHE A 130 -5.34 3.33 -11.60
CA PHE A 130 -6.03 4.40 -12.31
C PHE A 130 -7.48 4.49 -11.80
N ILE A 131 -7.84 5.64 -11.26
CA ILE A 131 -9.11 5.90 -10.59
C ILE A 131 -9.88 6.89 -11.46
N HIS A 132 -10.97 6.43 -12.09
CA HIS A 132 -11.81 7.26 -12.94
C HIS A 132 -12.64 8.27 -12.13
N LYS A 133 -13.36 9.15 -12.83
CA LYS A 133 -14.27 10.15 -12.24
C LYS A 133 -15.28 9.53 -11.27
N ASN A 134 -15.55 10.22 -10.16
CA ASN A 134 -16.46 9.77 -9.10
C ASN A 134 -16.14 8.38 -8.50
N ALA A 135 -14.99 7.78 -8.79
CA ALA A 135 -14.59 6.50 -8.22
C ALA A 135 -13.81 6.71 -6.92
N LEU A 136 -13.76 5.67 -6.07
CA LEU A 136 -12.96 5.65 -4.84
C LEU A 136 -12.11 4.39 -4.80
N LEU A 137 -10.81 4.56 -4.52
CA LEU A 137 -9.93 3.46 -4.14
C LEU A 137 -9.62 3.52 -2.65
N LEU A 138 -9.85 2.41 -1.94
CA LEU A 138 -9.37 2.21 -0.58
C LEU A 138 -8.26 1.16 -0.60
N GLN A 139 -7.00 1.61 -0.58
CA GLN A 139 -5.83 0.74 -0.45
C GLN A 139 -5.47 0.64 1.03
N LEU A 140 -6.00 -0.39 1.70
CA LEU A 140 -5.87 -0.62 3.14
C LEU A 140 -5.24 -1.99 3.40
N PRO A 141 -3.94 -2.18 3.07
CA PRO A 141 -3.25 -3.43 3.41
C PRO A 141 -2.96 -3.50 4.91
N ASP A 142 -2.72 -4.71 5.41
CA ASP A 142 -2.01 -4.95 6.67
C ASP A 142 -0.53 -4.49 6.56
N PRO A 143 0.19 -4.33 7.70
CA PRO A 143 1.52 -3.73 7.65
C PRO A 143 2.54 -4.66 7.00
N THR A 144 3.51 -4.05 6.32
CA THR A 144 4.68 -4.78 5.81
C THR A 144 5.63 -5.11 6.95
N THR A 145 6.07 -6.36 7.03
CA THR A 145 7.01 -6.84 8.07
C THR A 145 8.24 -7.42 7.39
N CYS A 146 9.33 -6.68 7.37
CA CYS A 146 10.61 -7.15 6.86
C CYS A 146 11.34 -7.97 7.92
N PHE A 147 11.68 -9.22 7.60
CA PHE A 147 12.49 -10.07 8.48
C PHE A 147 13.96 -9.68 8.42
N ARG A 148 14.77 -10.23 9.33
CA ARG A 148 16.23 -10.07 9.30
C ARG A 148 16.79 -10.31 7.89
N ASP A 149 17.72 -9.46 7.46
CA ASP A 149 18.38 -9.51 6.14
C ASP A 149 17.44 -9.42 4.93
N ALA A 150 16.19 -8.96 5.09
CA ALA A 150 15.30 -8.70 3.96
C ALA A 150 15.76 -7.47 3.15
N ASP A 151 15.66 -7.56 1.83
CA ASP A 151 15.84 -6.44 0.89
C ASP A 151 14.53 -6.26 0.13
N PHE A 152 13.80 -5.22 0.47
CA PHE A 152 12.49 -4.94 -0.08
C PHE A 152 12.47 -3.59 -0.78
N THR A 153 11.80 -3.54 -1.93
CA THR A 153 11.49 -2.30 -2.63
C THR A 153 10.04 -2.30 -3.10
N GLN A 154 9.29 -1.29 -2.68
CA GLN A 154 7.90 -1.08 -3.02
C GLN A 154 7.72 0.24 -3.77
N ARG A 155 6.93 0.23 -4.84
CA ARG A 155 6.49 1.44 -5.56
C ARG A 155 4.99 1.41 -5.79
N GLN A 156 4.28 2.39 -5.27
CA GLN A 156 2.84 2.52 -5.43
C GLN A 156 2.52 3.80 -6.19
N VAL A 157 1.77 3.70 -7.28
CA VAL A 157 1.37 4.84 -8.11
C VAL A 157 -0.15 4.88 -8.18
N PHE A 158 -0.71 6.02 -7.80
CA PHE A 158 -2.15 6.28 -7.80
C PHE A 158 -2.43 7.44 -8.73
N THR A 159 -3.14 7.17 -9.82
CA THR A 159 -3.50 8.18 -10.82
C THR A 159 -5.00 8.46 -10.73
N LEU A 160 -5.34 9.67 -10.30
CA LEU A 160 -6.69 10.20 -10.26
C LEU A 160 -6.99 10.84 -11.61
N GLN A 161 -8.09 10.45 -12.27
CA GLN A 161 -8.46 11.03 -13.55
C GLN A 161 -8.67 12.55 -13.44
N ASP A 162 -9.44 12.98 -12.44
CA ASP A 162 -9.73 14.38 -12.18
C ASP A 162 -10.07 14.62 -10.69
N VAL A 163 -10.50 15.84 -10.37
CA VAL A 163 -10.83 16.26 -9.00
C VAL A 163 -12.03 15.54 -8.38
N THR A 164 -12.81 14.79 -9.17
CA THR A 164 -13.94 13.99 -8.68
C THR A 164 -13.54 12.59 -8.22
N SER A 165 -12.34 12.14 -8.59
CA SER A 165 -11.77 10.88 -8.12
C SER A 165 -11.34 10.98 -6.66
N SER A 166 -11.50 9.90 -5.89
CA SER A 166 -11.12 9.84 -4.48
C SER A 166 -10.20 8.65 -4.19
N VAL A 167 -9.34 8.78 -3.19
CA VAL A 167 -8.43 7.72 -2.75
C VAL A 167 -8.13 7.79 -1.26
N ILE A 168 -8.00 6.62 -0.65
CA ILE A 168 -7.38 6.41 0.67
C ILE A 168 -6.21 5.45 0.46
N ILE A 169 -5.01 5.87 0.85
CA ILE A 169 -3.76 5.10 0.73
C ILE A 169 -3.22 4.90 2.13
N LEU A 170 -3.07 3.65 2.56
CA LEU A 170 -2.31 3.32 3.75
C LEU A 170 -1.04 2.56 3.35
N ASP A 171 0.10 3.09 3.78
CA ASP A 171 1.38 2.39 3.73
C ASP A 171 2.01 2.41 5.12
N TRP A 172 2.23 1.23 5.68
CA TRP A 172 2.71 1.08 7.05
C TRP A 172 3.57 -0.16 7.17
N PHE A 173 4.55 -0.08 8.07
CA PHE A 173 5.56 -1.10 8.26
C PHE A 173 5.91 -1.25 9.73
N THR A 174 6.38 -2.45 10.08
CA THR A 174 6.84 -2.80 11.43
C THR A 174 8.36 -2.88 11.48
N CYS A 175 8.91 -2.87 12.69
CA CYS A 175 10.34 -3.04 12.93
C CYS A 175 10.85 -4.43 12.53
N GLY A 176 9.98 -5.40 12.28
CA GLY A 176 10.34 -6.75 11.89
C GLY A 176 9.59 -7.80 12.69
N ARG A 177 10.18 -9.00 12.83
CA ARG A 177 9.54 -10.12 13.52
C ARG A 177 9.73 -10.01 15.04
N MET A 178 8.93 -9.14 15.66
CA MET A 178 8.95 -8.85 17.10
C MET A 178 8.88 -10.11 17.98
N SER A 179 8.04 -11.08 17.61
CA SER A 179 7.90 -12.36 18.34
C SER A 179 9.15 -13.23 18.36
N ARG A 180 10.18 -12.90 17.56
CA ARG A 180 11.50 -13.54 17.55
C ARG A 180 12.64 -12.60 17.94
N GLY A 181 12.31 -11.40 18.43
CA GLY A 181 13.30 -10.39 18.81
C GLY A 181 13.99 -9.67 17.65
N GLU A 182 13.56 -9.90 16.40
CA GLU A 182 14.09 -9.22 15.22
C GLU A 182 13.51 -7.80 15.16
N ARG A 183 14.33 -6.77 15.40
CA ARG A 183 13.92 -5.36 15.42
C ARG A 183 14.91 -4.51 14.63
N TRP A 184 14.44 -3.97 13.51
CA TRP A 184 15.21 -3.20 12.54
C TRP A 184 16.41 -3.98 12.01
N ASP A 185 16.26 -5.30 11.88
CA ASP A 185 17.30 -6.26 11.47
C ASP A 185 17.32 -6.51 9.95
N PHE A 186 16.40 -5.94 9.17
CA PHE A 186 16.37 -6.08 7.72
C PHE A 186 17.54 -5.35 7.05
N PHE A 187 17.93 -5.76 5.84
CA PHE A 187 18.98 -5.07 5.08
C PHE A 187 18.47 -3.73 4.53
N LYS A 188 17.31 -3.74 3.86
CA LYS A 188 16.72 -2.55 3.24
C LYS A 188 15.19 -2.65 3.16
N TYR A 189 14.54 -1.55 3.49
CA TYR A 189 13.15 -1.26 3.18
C TYR A 189 13.10 0.07 2.42
N ASP A 190 12.65 0.03 1.17
CA ASP A 190 12.52 1.19 0.29
C ASP A 190 11.08 1.25 -0.23
N SER A 191 10.23 2.08 0.37
CA SER A 191 8.85 2.30 -0.08
C SER A 191 8.68 3.66 -0.71
N GLY A 192 7.91 3.75 -1.79
CA GLY A 192 7.52 5.01 -2.40
C GLY A 192 6.06 5.03 -2.82
N ILE A 193 5.42 6.18 -2.60
CA ILE A 193 4.05 6.50 -3.00
C ILE A 193 4.08 7.69 -3.93
N ASP A 194 3.45 7.58 -5.08
CA ASP A 194 3.16 8.68 -6.00
C ASP A 194 1.64 8.84 -6.13
N LEU A 195 1.15 10.05 -5.87
CA LEU A 195 -0.23 10.44 -6.16
C LEU A 195 -0.24 11.49 -7.26
N ILE A 196 -0.90 11.16 -8.36
CA ILE A 196 -0.96 11.93 -9.59
C ILE A 196 -2.41 12.34 -9.82
N LEU A 197 -2.66 13.63 -10.09
CA LEU A 197 -3.94 14.15 -10.50
C LEU A 197 -3.88 14.56 -11.98
N SER A 198 -4.67 13.87 -12.79
CA SER A 198 -4.57 13.87 -14.25
C SER A 198 -3.12 13.52 -14.65
N ASP A 199 -2.31 14.50 -15.05
CA ASP A 199 -0.90 14.30 -15.42
C ASP A 199 0.09 14.96 -14.45
N LYS A 200 -0.39 15.52 -13.33
CA LYS A 200 0.43 16.26 -12.37
C LYS A 200 0.68 15.45 -11.11
N LEU A 201 1.95 15.23 -10.76
CA LEU A 201 2.33 14.71 -9.45
C LEU A 201 1.93 15.72 -8.36
N ILE A 202 1.00 15.36 -7.49
CA ILE A 202 0.50 16.22 -6.40
C ILE A 202 1.05 15.81 -5.03
N PHE A 203 1.53 14.58 -4.88
CA PHE A 203 2.18 14.13 -3.66
C PHE A 203 3.16 12.98 -3.95
N ARG A 204 4.29 12.98 -3.24
CA ARG A 204 5.27 11.90 -3.21
C ARG A 204 5.79 11.71 -1.81
N ASP A 205 5.80 10.46 -1.35
CA ASP A 205 6.49 10.03 -0.12
C ASP A 205 7.49 8.94 -0.46
N VAL A 206 8.67 9.01 0.14
CA VAL A 206 9.70 7.97 0.01
C VAL A 206 10.29 7.68 1.38
N VAL A 207 10.18 6.43 1.81
CA VAL A 207 10.80 5.92 3.04
C VAL A 207 11.90 4.95 2.66
N LEU A 208 13.15 5.38 2.90
CA LEU A 208 14.33 4.54 2.73
C LEU A 208 14.97 4.26 4.08
N LEU A 209 14.84 3.01 4.53
CA LEU A 209 15.51 2.48 5.71
C LEU A 209 16.50 1.42 5.26
N LYS A 210 17.79 1.67 5.49
CA LYS A 210 18.84 0.75 5.08
C LYS A 210 19.84 0.62 6.22
N ASN A 211 20.12 -0.61 6.64
CA ASN A 211 21.26 -0.88 7.49
C ASN A 211 22.51 -0.98 6.62
N ASP A 212 23.63 -0.46 7.13
CA ASP A 212 24.94 -0.83 6.63
C ASP A 212 25.45 -2.06 7.40
N ASN A 213 26.45 -2.76 6.86
CA ASN A 213 26.96 -4.00 7.44
C ASN A 213 27.69 -3.80 8.78
N GLN A 214 27.82 -2.57 9.28
CA GLN A 214 28.69 -2.25 10.42
C GLN A 214 27.95 -1.63 11.61
N ASN A 215 26.81 -0.97 11.37
CA ASN A 215 26.04 -0.29 12.41
C ASN A 215 24.55 -0.54 12.20
N HIS A 216 23.91 -1.26 13.14
CA HIS A 216 22.45 -1.35 13.28
C HIS A 216 21.83 0.00 13.71
N ILE A 217 22.11 1.05 12.94
CA ILE A 217 21.82 2.45 13.26
C ILE A 217 20.32 2.72 13.27
N LEU A 218 19.54 1.94 12.51
CA LEU A 218 18.09 2.09 12.42
C LEU A 218 17.43 1.90 13.80
N LYS A 219 17.85 0.90 14.58
CA LYS A 219 17.28 0.63 15.89
C LYS A 219 17.39 1.85 16.81
N ARG A 220 18.60 2.43 16.92
CA ARG A 220 18.84 3.63 17.74
C ARG A 220 18.10 4.87 17.21
N ARG A 221 17.96 5.02 15.90
CA ARG A 221 17.33 6.21 15.28
C ARG A 221 15.81 6.20 15.37
N LEU A 222 15.21 5.01 15.39
CA LEU A 222 13.76 4.81 15.31
C LEU A 222 13.15 4.47 16.67
N GLU A 223 13.97 4.22 17.69
CA GLU A 223 13.53 4.15 19.08
C GLU A 223 12.76 5.43 19.49
N PRO A 224 11.66 5.30 20.25
CA PRO A 224 11.12 4.06 20.83
C PRO A 224 10.13 3.32 19.91
N TYR A 225 9.85 3.83 18.71
CA TYR A 225 8.73 3.36 17.89
C TYR A 225 9.07 2.07 17.12
N GLU A 226 8.09 1.17 17.05
CA GLU A 226 8.21 -0.14 16.40
C GLU A 226 7.31 -0.25 15.16
N CYS A 227 6.37 0.67 14.96
CA CYS A 227 5.49 0.70 13.80
C CYS A 227 5.30 2.14 13.30
N TYR A 228 5.33 2.31 11.98
CA TYR A 228 5.14 3.58 11.31
C TYR A 228 4.09 3.45 10.22
N ALA A 229 3.26 4.47 10.05
CA ALA A 229 2.24 4.54 9.02
C ALA A 229 2.21 5.90 8.33
N THR A 230 2.00 5.88 7.02
CA THR A 230 1.62 7.02 6.21
C THR A 230 0.22 6.75 5.66
N LEU A 231 -0.73 7.59 6.02
CA LEU A 231 -2.10 7.57 5.53
C LEU A 231 -2.32 8.81 4.68
N VAL A 232 -2.76 8.62 3.44
CA VAL A 232 -3.05 9.70 2.49
C VAL A 232 -4.52 9.63 2.12
N LEU A 233 -5.23 10.74 2.30
CA LEU A 233 -6.62 10.89 1.87
C LEU A 233 -6.70 12.00 0.85
N TYR A 234 -7.42 11.77 -0.25
CA TYR A 234 -7.69 12.79 -1.24
C TYR A 234 -9.05 12.57 -1.92
N GLY A 235 -9.76 13.66 -2.20
CA GLY A 235 -10.94 13.68 -3.06
C GLY A 235 -12.28 13.81 -2.33
N PRO A 236 -13.37 14.07 -3.07
CA PRO A 236 -14.65 14.49 -2.51
C PRO A 236 -15.30 13.47 -1.56
N LYS A 237 -15.11 12.17 -1.81
CA LYS A 237 -15.74 11.11 -0.99
C LYS A 237 -15.14 10.99 0.41
N VAL A 238 -14.03 11.67 0.68
CA VAL A 238 -13.30 11.58 1.96
C VAL A 238 -13.12 12.93 2.64
N ILE A 239 -13.72 14.01 2.12
CA ILE A 239 -13.67 15.36 2.72
C ILE A 239 -14.12 15.38 4.18
N PRO A 240 -15.23 14.71 4.59
CA PRO A 240 -15.62 14.73 6.01
C PRO A 240 -14.52 14.19 6.94
N LEU A 241 -13.83 13.13 6.49
CA LEU A 241 -12.75 12.51 7.24
C LEU A 241 -11.49 13.39 7.25
N ILE A 242 -11.19 14.06 6.13
CA ILE A 242 -10.10 15.04 6.02
C ILE A 242 -10.31 16.19 7.01
N ASN A 243 -11.51 16.80 7.02
CA ASN A 243 -11.82 17.91 7.91
C ASN A 243 -11.71 17.49 9.38
N PHE A 244 -12.27 16.33 9.73
CA PHE A 244 -12.13 15.79 11.08
C PHE A 244 -10.66 15.65 11.50
N ILE A 245 -9.81 15.05 10.65
CA ILE A 245 -8.38 14.87 10.95
C ILE A 245 -7.68 16.21 11.17
N ILE A 246 -7.94 17.21 10.31
CA ILE A 246 -7.32 18.53 10.41
C ILE A 246 -7.80 19.27 11.66
N GLU A 247 -9.10 19.22 11.97
CA GLU A 247 -9.67 19.82 13.18
C GLU A 247 -9.06 19.22 14.44
N GLU A 248 -8.93 17.89 14.52
CA GLU A 248 -8.29 17.23 15.64
C GLU A 248 -6.79 17.54 15.73
N PHE A 249 -6.09 17.61 14.60
CA PHE A 249 -4.67 17.95 14.58
C PHE A 249 -4.44 19.39 15.07
N ASN A 250 -5.30 20.33 14.69
CA ASN A 250 -5.22 21.73 15.14
C ASN A 250 -5.48 21.92 16.64
N LYS A 251 -6.05 20.93 17.33
CA LYS A 251 -6.22 20.94 18.80
C LYS A 251 -4.93 20.57 19.52
N ILE A 252 -3.94 19.99 18.84
CA ILE A 252 -2.69 19.57 19.46
C ILE A 252 -1.86 20.81 19.82
N VAL A 253 -1.60 20.98 21.12
CA VAL A 253 -0.72 22.03 21.64
C VAL A 253 0.66 21.43 21.87
N ILE A 254 1.69 22.01 21.24
CA ILE A 254 3.08 21.59 21.42
C ILE A 254 3.62 22.24 22.71
N GLY A 255 3.78 21.45 23.77
CA GLY A 255 4.37 21.86 25.05
C GLY A 255 5.70 21.16 25.33
N LYS A 256 6.36 21.53 26.43
CA LYS A 256 7.45 20.71 26.99
C LYS A 256 6.86 19.39 27.48
N ILE A 257 7.43 18.28 27.01
CA ILE A 257 6.98 16.94 27.33
C ILE A 257 8.10 16.24 28.10
N ASP A 258 7.79 15.78 29.32
CA ASP A 258 8.76 15.10 30.19
C ASP A 258 8.94 13.61 29.86
N LYS A 259 8.03 13.02 29.06
CA LYS A 259 8.06 11.60 28.67
C LYS A 259 7.66 11.41 27.21
N MET A 260 8.45 10.64 26.45
CA MET A 260 8.10 10.25 25.08
C MET A 260 6.70 9.62 25.01
N HIS A 261 5.87 10.11 24.09
CA HIS A 261 4.54 9.55 23.86
C HIS A 261 4.65 8.16 23.20
N GLU A 262 3.80 7.24 23.65
CA GLU A 262 3.70 5.88 23.10
C GLU A 262 3.24 5.86 21.64
N LEU A 263 2.49 6.89 21.24
CA LEU A 263 2.09 7.14 19.86
C LEU A 263 2.20 8.64 19.57
N VAL A 264 2.83 8.96 18.45
CA VAL A 264 2.89 10.32 17.90
C VAL A 264 2.30 10.31 16.50
N TRP A 265 1.66 11.40 16.14
CA TRP A 265 1.13 11.57 14.80
C TRP A 265 1.16 13.04 14.40
N SER A 266 1.12 13.26 13.09
CA SER A 266 1.06 14.58 12.48
C SER A 266 0.15 14.56 11.27
N ALA A 267 -0.56 15.65 11.00
CA ALA A 267 -1.29 15.84 9.77
C ALA A 267 -0.78 17.05 8.98
N SER A 268 -0.81 16.96 7.66
CA SER A 268 -0.47 18.07 6.77
C SER A 268 -1.45 18.12 5.61
N ILE A 269 -1.95 19.32 5.31
CA ILE A 269 -2.80 19.57 4.14
C ILE A 269 -1.98 19.34 2.87
N LEU A 270 -2.54 18.57 1.93
CA LEU A 270 -1.96 18.35 0.60
C LEU A 270 -2.43 19.38 -0.41
N ASN A 271 -3.72 19.68 -0.37
CA ASN A 271 -4.35 20.52 -1.35
C ASN A 271 -5.52 21.26 -0.71
N GLU A 272 -5.53 22.58 -0.91
CA GLU A 272 -6.64 23.44 -0.56
C GLU A 272 -7.03 24.25 -1.81
N LYS A 273 -8.31 24.27 -2.15
CA LYS A 273 -8.85 25.12 -3.22
C LYS A 273 -10.15 25.74 -2.74
N GLN A 274 -10.26 27.07 -2.85
CA GLN A 274 -11.48 27.80 -2.46
C GLN A 274 -11.94 27.45 -1.03
N SER A 275 -10.99 27.38 -0.09
CA SER A 275 -11.24 27.00 1.32
C SER A 275 -11.74 25.57 1.55
N ILE A 276 -11.72 24.71 0.53
CA ILE A 276 -11.99 23.28 0.65
C ILE A 276 -10.66 22.52 0.67
N ILE A 277 -10.40 21.81 1.77
CA ILE A 277 -9.26 20.92 1.92
C ILE A 277 -9.58 19.60 1.20
N ASN A 278 -8.93 19.37 0.07
CA ASN A 278 -9.20 18.20 -0.79
C ASN A 278 -8.28 17.03 -0.49
N GLY A 279 -7.26 17.20 0.35
CA GLY A 279 -6.41 16.10 0.76
C GLY A 279 -5.56 16.40 1.99
N VAL A 280 -5.21 15.34 2.70
CA VAL A 280 -4.36 15.36 3.90
C VAL A 280 -3.42 14.16 3.90
N VAL A 281 -2.23 14.35 4.44
CA VAL A 281 -1.31 13.26 4.81
C VAL A 281 -1.26 13.20 6.31
N VAL A 282 -1.42 12.00 6.85
CA VAL A 282 -1.19 11.67 8.25
C VAL A 282 0.02 10.76 8.33
N LYS A 283 1.00 11.13 9.16
CA LYS A 283 2.10 10.24 9.55
C LYS A 283 1.91 9.85 11.02
N VAL A 284 2.15 8.59 11.33
CA VAL A 284 1.98 8.01 12.67
C VAL A 284 3.20 7.15 12.99
N ALA A 285 3.65 7.23 14.23
CA ALA A 285 4.62 6.30 14.79
C ALA A 285 4.12 5.81 16.16
N GLY A 286 4.21 4.51 16.42
CA GLY A 286 3.76 3.89 17.67
C GLY A 286 4.76 2.86 18.18
N ILE A 287 4.85 2.72 19.50
CA ILE A 287 5.73 1.74 20.15
C ILE A 287 5.25 0.30 19.96
N THR A 288 4.01 0.10 19.52
CA THR A 288 3.46 -1.20 19.12
C THR A 288 2.64 -1.08 17.84
N THR A 289 2.45 -2.19 17.13
CA THR A 289 1.61 -2.24 15.93
C THR A 289 0.14 -2.03 16.28
N GLU A 290 -0.28 -2.51 17.45
CA GLU A 290 -1.64 -2.42 17.97
C GLU A 290 -2.04 -0.97 18.27
N LEU A 291 -1.13 -0.15 18.80
CA LEU A 291 -1.39 1.28 19.01
C LEU A 291 -1.64 2.01 17.69
N VAL A 292 -0.79 1.77 16.68
CA VAL A 292 -0.96 2.36 15.35
C VAL A 292 -2.25 1.87 14.70
N ARG A 293 -2.55 0.56 14.77
CA ARG A 293 -3.80 -0.02 14.26
C ARG A 293 -5.03 0.59 14.93
N ASN A 294 -5.02 0.70 16.26
CA ASN A 294 -6.11 1.33 17.00
C ASN A 294 -6.31 2.80 16.63
N PHE A 295 -5.22 3.55 16.46
CA PHE A 295 -5.30 4.93 15.97
C PHE A 295 -5.91 4.99 14.56
N LEU A 296 -5.46 4.14 13.64
CA LEU A 296 -5.98 4.13 12.26
C LEU A 296 -7.48 3.78 12.24
N VAL A 297 -7.90 2.71 12.91
CA VAL A 297 -9.28 2.20 12.86
C VAL A 297 -10.24 3.05 13.68
N LYS A 298 -9.88 3.40 14.92
CA LYS A 298 -10.80 4.05 15.87
C LYS A 298 -10.79 5.57 15.77
N PHE A 299 -9.76 6.15 15.17
CA PHE A 299 -9.62 7.60 15.05
C PHE A 299 -9.55 8.05 13.59
N ALA A 300 -8.48 7.70 12.86
CA ALA A 300 -8.21 8.30 11.55
C ALA A 300 -9.20 7.85 10.45
N LEU A 301 -9.79 6.65 10.57
CA LEU A 301 -10.75 6.07 9.63
C LEU A 301 -12.12 5.78 10.27
N LYS A 302 -12.42 6.42 11.41
CA LYS A 302 -13.57 6.08 12.27
C LYS A 302 -14.94 6.03 11.57
N ASP A 303 -15.15 6.89 10.58
CA ASP A 303 -16.43 7.02 9.86
C ASP A 303 -16.39 6.33 8.48
N LEU A 304 -15.31 5.60 8.18
CA LEU A 304 -15.19 4.89 6.91
C LEU A 304 -16.24 3.80 6.77
N LYS A 305 -16.74 3.25 7.89
CA LYS A 305 -17.83 2.28 7.95
C LYS A 305 -19.09 2.75 7.22
N ASP A 306 -19.35 4.05 7.16
CA ASP A 306 -20.52 4.60 6.46
C ASP A 306 -20.34 4.51 4.93
N ILE A 307 -19.09 4.47 4.46
CA ILE A 307 -18.72 4.33 3.05
C ILE A 307 -18.62 2.85 2.63
N ILE A 308 -18.11 1.97 3.51
CA ILE A 308 -17.79 0.58 3.14
C ILE A 308 -18.65 -0.52 3.80
N GLY A 309 -19.44 -0.17 4.82
CA GLY A 309 -20.20 -1.11 5.66
C GLY A 309 -19.34 -1.73 6.77
N GLU A 310 -19.95 -1.95 7.94
CA GLU A 310 -19.27 -2.36 9.18
C GLU A 310 -18.45 -3.66 9.04
N ASN A 311 -19.03 -4.70 8.42
CA ASN A 311 -18.39 -6.02 8.29
C ASN A 311 -17.08 -6.02 7.47
N LEU A 312 -16.94 -5.10 6.51
CA LEU A 312 -15.75 -5.03 5.67
C LEU A 312 -14.67 -4.15 6.33
N PHE A 313 -15.09 -3.15 7.11
CA PHE A 313 -14.19 -2.30 7.88
C PHE A 313 -13.46 -3.06 8.98
N GLU A 314 -14.14 -3.95 9.71
CA GLU A 314 -13.49 -4.81 10.71
C GLU A 314 -12.43 -5.75 10.12
N ARG A 315 -12.54 -6.04 8.82
CA ARG A 315 -11.56 -6.87 8.09
C ARG A 315 -10.45 -6.06 7.42
N ALA A 316 -10.56 -4.73 7.46
CA ALA A 316 -9.70 -3.83 6.71
C ALA A 316 -8.31 -3.68 7.33
N LEU A 317 -8.24 -3.68 8.67
CA LEU A 317 -7.06 -3.35 9.45
C LEU A 317 -7.11 -4.02 10.82
#